data_AF-A0A7W0Q3X6-F1
#
_entry.id   AF-A0A7W0Q3X6-F1
#
_cell.length_a   1.000
_cell.length_b   1.000
_cell.length_c   1.000
_cell.angle_alpha   90.00
_cell.angle_beta   90.00
_cell.angle_gamma   90.00
#
_symmetry.space_group_name_H-M   'P 1'
#
loop_
_entity.id
_entity.type
_entity.pdbx_description
1 polymer ?
#
loop_
_entity_poly.entity_id
_entity_poly.type
_entity_poly.pdbx_seq_one_letter_code
_entity_poly.pdbx_strand_id
1 'polypeptide(L)'
;MASLVLAGCLSKPDRPAVLDAADDRCEPVACGAAGGTCIGGVCVIERGTTAFVTCPAAMPCRIACSGKDACKMGASCGAATTCEVRCDGESACVERGVDCGTAATCDVRCFGQAACEHQVSGATASVECRNAACTVECRGDAACKAGIAVAGGTCEATCCNGACEGPTGACVVDRTCP
;
A
#
# COMPACT_ATOMS: atom_id res chain seq x y z
N MET A 1 73.81 4.99 -21.34
CA MET A 1 73.19 4.64 -20.03
C MET A 1 71.71 4.87 -20.16
N ALA A 2 70.95 3.82 -20.49
CA ALA A 2 69.49 3.86 -20.61
C ALA A 2 68.98 2.57 -20.00
N SER A 3 68.43 2.64 -18.79
CA SER A 3 67.74 1.52 -18.15
C SER A 3 66.28 1.89 -18.00
N LEU A 4 65.47 1.13 -18.74
CA LEU A 4 64.01 1.08 -18.74
C LEU A 4 63.46 0.92 -17.33
N VAL A 5 62.49 1.78 -16.98
CA VAL A 5 61.61 1.58 -15.83
C VAL A 5 60.44 0.71 -16.29
N LEU A 6 60.34 -0.51 -15.74
CA LEU A 6 59.20 -1.41 -15.95
C LEU A 6 57.94 -0.81 -15.33
N ALA A 7 56.96 -0.49 -16.18
CA ALA A 7 55.60 -0.15 -15.77
C ALA A 7 54.87 -1.44 -15.35
N GLY A 8 54.66 -1.60 -14.05
CA GLY A 8 53.84 -2.67 -13.49
C GLY A 8 52.36 -2.42 -13.74
N CYS A 9 51.70 -3.38 -14.40
CA CYS A 9 50.25 -3.43 -14.57
C CYS A 9 49.59 -3.70 -13.20
N LEU A 10 49.11 -2.65 -12.53
CA LEU A 10 48.31 -2.74 -11.32
C LEU A 10 46.95 -3.37 -11.66
N SER A 11 46.73 -4.61 -11.22
CA SER A 11 45.47 -5.33 -11.34
C SER A 11 44.33 -4.52 -10.73
N LYS A 12 43.30 -4.26 -11.53
CA LYS A 12 42.10 -3.50 -11.13
C LYS A 12 41.41 -4.24 -9.98
N PRO A 13 41.03 -3.57 -8.88
CA PRO A 13 40.31 -4.21 -7.78
C PRO A 13 38.97 -4.77 -8.26
N ASP A 14 38.63 -5.95 -7.77
CA ASP A 14 37.37 -6.67 -7.99
C ASP A 14 36.18 -5.71 -7.86
N ARG A 15 35.36 -5.64 -8.91
CA ARG A 15 34.08 -4.92 -8.84
C ARG A 15 33.24 -5.60 -7.74
N PRO A 16 32.74 -4.85 -6.75
CA PRO A 16 31.80 -5.41 -5.78
C PRO A 16 30.63 -6.04 -6.55
N ALA A 17 30.21 -7.22 -6.13
CA ALA A 17 29.04 -7.89 -6.66
C ALA A 17 27.91 -6.86 -6.72
N VAL A 18 27.47 -6.54 -7.94
CA VAL A 18 26.22 -5.83 -8.14
C VAL A 18 25.19 -6.70 -7.44
N LEU A 19 24.64 -6.18 -6.34
CA LEU A 19 23.41 -6.69 -5.76
C LEU A 19 22.41 -6.62 -6.90
N ASP A 20 22.19 -7.75 -7.57
CA ASP A 20 21.13 -7.91 -8.55
C ASP A 20 19.89 -7.31 -7.88
N ALA A 21 19.36 -6.25 -8.50
CA ALA A 21 18.26 -5.46 -7.95
C ALA A 21 17.24 -6.43 -7.38
N ALA A 22 16.93 -6.27 -6.08
CA ALA A 22 16.00 -7.13 -5.36
C ALA A 22 14.85 -7.44 -6.30
N ASP A 23 14.73 -8.72 -6.63
CA ASP A 23 13.86 -9.15 -7.71
C ASP A 23 12.43 -8.86 -7.23
N ASP A 24 11.86 -7.73 -7.64
CA ASP A 24 10.49 -7.27 -7.35
C ASP A 24 9.42 -8.23 -7.92
N ARG A 25 9.82 -9.46 -8.26
CA ARG A 25 8.96 -10.53 -8.70
C ARG A 25 8.18 -11.06 -7.51
N CYS A 26 6.87 -11.15 -7.70
CA CYS A 26 6.00 -11.91 -6.83
C CYS A 26 6.52 -13.33 -6.61
N GLU A 27 6.70 -13.71 -5.34
CA GLU A 27 7.10 -15.06 -4.94
C GLU A 27 5.83 -15.91 -4.71
N PRO A 28 5.60 -16.99 -5.51
CA PRO A 28 4.33 -17.71 -5.49
C PRO A 28 3.96 -18.35 -4.14
N VAL A 29 4.94 -18.84 -3.37
CA VAL A 29 4.67 -19.53 -2.10
C VAL A 29 4.21 -18.53 -1.04
N ALA A 30 4.88 -17.40 -0.88
CA ALA A 30 4.54 -16.33 0.03
C ALA A 30 3.22 -15.67 -0.34
N CYS A 31 3.00 -15.42 -1.64
CA CYS A 31 1.71 -14.90 -2.11
C CYS A 31 0.56 -15.90 -1.86
N GLY A 32 0.79 -17.18 -2.11
CA GLY A 32 -0.17 -18.25 -1.79
C GLY A 32 -0.43 -18.41 -0.29
N ALA A 33 0.55 -18.14 0.57
CA ALA A 33 0.37 -18.15 2.03
C ALA A 33 -0.47 -16.97 2.54
N ALA A 34 -0.37 -15.79 1.92
CA ALA A 34 -1.32 -14.70 2.11
C ALA A 34 -2.68 -14.98 1.42
N GLY A 35 -2.75 -16.07 0.67
CA GLY A 35 -3.90 -16.56 -0.08
C GLY A 35 -4.26 -15.70 -1.28
N GLY A 36 -3.25 -15.11 -1.91
CA GLY A 36 -3.34 -14.50 -3.23
C GLY A 36 -2.80 -15.41 -4.34
N THR A 37 -2.62 -14.83 -5.52
CA THR A 37 -1.99 -15.48 -6.68
C THR A 37 -1.08 -14.47 -7.38
N CYS A 38 0.10 -14.91 -7.82
CA CYS A 38 1.00 -14.06 -8.60
C CYS A 38 0.47 -13.88 -10.02
N ILE A 39 0.13 -12.65 -10.39
CA ILE A 39 -0.34 -12.29 -11.75
C ILE A 39 0.50 -11.11 -12.25
N GLY A 40 1.24 -11.31 -13.33
CA GLY A 40 2.06 -10.26 -13.93
C GLY A 40 3.12 -9.68 -12.99
N GLY A 41 3.67 -10.49 -12.08
CA GLY A 41 4.66 -10.04 -11.10
C GLY A 41 4.09 -9.39 -9.84
N VAL A 42 2.76 -9.30 -9.69
CA VAL A 42 2.07 -8.73 -8.52
C VAL A 42 1.33 -9.82 -7.76
N CYS A 43 1.41 -9.81 -6.43
CA CYS A 43 0.59 -10.67 -5.59
C CYS A 43 -0.84 -10.11 -5.52
N VAL A 44 -1.80 -10.79 -6.15
CA VAL A 44 -3.20 -10.35 -6.15
C VAL A 44 -3.99 -11.18 -5.13
N ILE A 45 -4.54 -10.50 -4.12
CA ILE A 45 -5.37 -11.10 -3.07
C ILE A 45 -6.80 -10.60 -3.23
N GLU A 46 -7.67 -11.47 -3.72
CA GLU A 46 -9.11 -11.19 -3.83
C GLU A 46 -9.86 -11.88 -2.69
N ARG A 47 -10.69 -11.11 -1.97
CA ARG A 47 -11.45 -11.60 -0.81
C ARG A 47 -12.85 -11.01 -0.78
N GLY A 48 -13.81 -11.89 -0.49
CA GLY A 48 -15.18 -11.52 -0.11
C GLY A 48 -15.54 -11.92 1.32
N THR A 49 -14.57 -12.39 2.11
CA THR A 49 -14.76 -12.75 3.53
C THR A 49 -14.40 -11.58 4.43
N THR A 50 -14.76 -11.66 5.71
CA THR A 50 -14.53 -10.58 6.70
C THR A 50 -13.09 -10.50 7.22
N ALA A 51 -12.24 -11.46 6.89
CA ALA A 51 -10.92 -11.62 7.48
C ALA A 51 -9.97 -10.45 7.17
N PHE A 52 -9.04 -10.18 8.09
CA PHE A 52 -7.96 -9.22 7.86
C PHE A 52 -7.00 -9.74 6.79
N VAL A 53 -6.57 -8.87 5.88
CA VAL A 53 -5.66 -9.22 4.79
C VAL A 53 -4.35 -8.47 4.94
N THR A 54 -3.23 -9.19 4.85
CA THR A 54 -1.88 -8.62 4.90
C THR A 54 -1.10 -9.03 3.65
N CYS A 55 -0.51 -8.05 2.96
CA CYS A 55 0.41 -8.31 1.86
C CYS A 55 1.72 -8.96 2.34
N PRO A 56 2.30 -9.89 1.58
CA PRO A 56 3.66 -10.36 1.81
C PRO A 56 4.69 -9.21 1.70
N ALA A 57 5.80 -9.35 2.42
CA ALA A 57 6.89 -8.38 2.35
C ALA A 57 7.69 -8.51 1.05
N ALA A 58 8.37 -7.42 0.66
CA ALA A 58 9.35 -7.35 -0.42
C ALA A 58 8.82 -7.74 -1.82
N MET A 59 7.53 -7.54 -2.08
CA MET A 59 6.95 -7.69 -3.43
C MET A 59 5.78 -6.73 -3.68
N PRO A 60 5.42 -6.46 -4.94
CA PRO A 60 4.19 -5.75 -5.29
C PRO A 60 2.95 -6.52 -4.86
N CYS A 61 1.97 -5.83 -4.29
CA CYS A 61 0.74 -6.46 -3.81
C CYS A 61 -0.51 -5.64 -4.16
N ARG A 62 -1.59 -6.35 -4.49
CA ARG A 62 -2.91 -5.77 -4.74
C ARG A 62 -3.96 -6.53 -3.95
N ILE A 63 -4.70 -5.83 -3.10
CA ILE A 63 -5.80 -6.35 -2.30
C ILE A 63 -7.11 -5.84 -2.91
N ALA A 64 -7.99 -6.76 -3.32
CA ALA A 64 -9.33 -6.43 -3.79
C ALA A 64 -10.39 -7.05 -2.87
N CYS A 65 -11.09 -6.19 -2.14
CA CYS A 65 -12.13 -6.52 -1.18
C CYS A 65 -13.49 -6.24 -1.81
N SER A 66 -14.10 -7.28 -2.38
CA SER A 66 -15.37 -7.19 -3.12
C SER A 66 -16.48 -7.96 -2.43
N GLY A 67 -17.67 -7.35 -2.35
CA GLY A 67 -18.82 -7.89 -1.62
C GLY A 67 -19.06 -7.20 -0.28
N LYS A 68 -20.27 -7.36 0.27
CA LYS A 68 -20.64 -6.78 1.55
C LYS A 68 -19.73 -7.34 2.66
N ASP A 69 -19.19 -6.46 3.50
CA ASP A 69 -18.25 -6.80 4.58
C ASP A 69 -16.93 -7.47 4.13
N ALA A 70 -16.54 -7.35 2.86
CA ALA A 70 -15.27 -7.88 2.37
C ALA A 70 -14.08 -7.22 3.06
N CYS A 71 -13.14 -8.01 3.57
CA CYS A 71 -12.03 -7.56 4.40
C CYS A 71 -12.50 -6.64 5.55
N LYS A 72 -13.68 -6.90 6.15
CA LYS A 72 -14.27 -6.07 7.20
C LYS A 72 -13.28 -5.70 8.29
N MET A 73 -12.46 -6.65 8.71
CA MET A 73 -11.43 -6.43 9.73
C MET A 73 -10.32 -5.47 9.30
N GLY A 74 -10.18 -5.12 8.03
CA GLY A 74 -9.18 -4.20 7.47
C GLY A 74 -8.20 -4.86 6.49
N ALA A 75 -7.34 -4.03 5.92
CA ALA A 75 -6.27 -4.44 5.01
C ALA A 75 -4.94 -3.77 5.40
N SER A 76 -3.83 -4.50 5.24
CA SER A 76 -2.49 -3.97 5.46
C SER A 76 -1.55 -4.31 4.32
N CYS A 77 -0.80 -3.31 3.88
CA CYS A 77 0.27 -3.44 2.91
C CYS A 77 1.55 -4.05 3.51
N GLY A 78 1.64 -4.16 4.84
CA GLY A 78 2.82 -4.71 5.52
C GLY A 78 4.11 -4.03 5.07
N ALA A 79 5.02 -4.83 4.50
CA ALA A 79 6.28 -4.37 3.92
C ALA A 79 6.38 -4.67 2.41
N ALA A 80 5.24 -4.63 1.70
CA ALA A 80 5.20 -4.71 0.24
C ALA A 80 6.02 -3.58 -0.40
N THR A 81 6.54 -3.77 -1.60
CA THR A 81 7.29 -2.70 -2.28
C THR A 81 6.34 -1.64 -2.87
N THR A 82 5.23 -2.09 -3.43
CA THR A 82 4.09 -1.29 -3.86
C THR A 82 2.80 -1.95 -3.40
N CYS A 83 1.78 -1.15 -3.08
CA CYS A 83 0.52 -1.66 -2.58
C CYS A 83 -0.67 -0.95 -3.23
N GLU A 84 -1.61 -1.72 -3.75
CA GLU A 84 -2.93 -1.26 -4.18
C GLU A 84 -3.99 -1.90 -3.30
N VAL A 85 -4.86 -1.11 -2.69
CA VAL A 85 -5.97 -1.59 -1.85
C VAL A 85 -7.28 -1.04 -2.38
N ARG A 86 -8.17 -1.94 -2.76
CA ARG A 86 -9.49 -1.60 -3.30
C ARG A 86 -10.60 -2.18 -2.44
N CYS A 87 -11.32 -1.30 -1.75
CA CYS A 87 -12.45 -1.61 -0.87
C CYS A 87 -13.75 -1.19 -1.59
N ASP A 88 -14.25 -2.07 -2.47
CA ASP A 88 -15.46 -1.83 -3.28
C ASP A 88 -16.77 -2.20 -2.54
N GLY A 89 -16.69 -3.10 -1.57
CA GLY A 89 -17.84 -3.52 -0.78
C GLY A 89 -18.42 -2.41 0.10
N GLU A 90 -19.75 -2.39 0.28
CA GLU A 90 -20.48 -1.39 1.09
C GLU A 90 -19.81 -1.05 2.43
N SER A 91 -19.35 -2.08 3.14
CA SER A 91 -18.65 -1.95 4.43
C SER A 91 -17.27 -2.63 4.38
N ALA A 92 -16.60 -2.58 3.23
CA ALA A 92 -15.28 -3.16 3.08
C ALA A 92 -14.24 -2.37 3.88
N CYS A 93 -13.30 -3.08 4.53
CA CYS A 93 -12.21 -2.46 5.28
C CYS A 93 -12.70 -1.55 6.44
N VAL A 94 -13.93 -1.73 6.92
CA VAL A 94 -14.61 -0.75 7.80
C VAL A 94 -14.13 -0.75 9.24
N GLU A 95 -13.66 -1.88 9.80
CA GLU A 95 -13.29 -1.93 11.21
C GLU A 95 -11.96 -1.23 11.46
N ARG A 96 -10.89 -1.66 10.78
CA ARG A 96 -9.53 -1.13 10.98
C ARG A 96 -9.01 -0.25 9.84
N GLY A 97 -9.82 0.02 8.82
CA GLY A 97 -9.37 0.81 7.67
C GLY A 97 -8.28 0.12 6.85
N VAL A 98 -7.38 0.94 6.31
CA VAL A 98 -6.24 0.53 5.50
C VAL A 98 -4.93 1.03 6.13
N ASP A 99 -3.99 0.12 6.37
CA ASP A 99 -2.64 0.45 6.83
C ASP A 99 -1.62 0.25 5.69
N CYS A 100 -1.08 1.36 5.17
CA CYS A 100 -0.06 1.33 4.11
C CYS A 100 1.30 0.79 4.59
N GLY A 101 1.49 0.59 5.90
CA GLY A 101 2.68 -0.03 6.46
C GLY A 101 3.96 0.72 6.09
N THR A 102 4.91 -0.01 5.51
CA THR A 102 6.19 0.55 5.04
C THR A 102 6.36 0.47 3.53
N ALA A 103 5.25 0.37 2.78
CA ALA A 103 5.33 0.35 1.33
C ALA A 103 5.89 1.65 0.78
N ALA A 104 6.60 1.59 -0.36
CA ALA A 104 7.11 2.80 -0.99
C ALA A 104 5.95 3.63 -1.58
N THR A 105 4.96 2.95 -2.15
CA THR A 105 3.74 3.55 -2.70
C THR A 105 2.50 2.81 -2.20
N CYS A 106 1.42 3.54 -1.98
CA CYS A 106 0.13 3.01 -1.52
C CYS A 106 -1.02 3.71 -2.27
N ASP A 107 -1.69 2.99 -3.17
CA ASP A 107 -2.94 3.43 -3.82
C ASP A 107 -4.12 2.82 -3.06
N VAL A 108 -5.00 3.65 -2.50
CA VAL A 108 -6.14 3.22 -1.70
C VAL A 108 -7.42 3.77 -2.30
N ARG A 109 -8.36 2.86 -2.61
CA ARG A 109 -9.66 3.18 -3.20
C ARG A 109 -10.78 2.66 -2.31
N CYS A 110 -11.52 3.59 -1.71
CA CYS A 110 -12.64 3.33 -0.81
C CYS A 110 -13.95 3.74 -1.51
N PHE A 111 -14.54 2.82 -2.27
CA PHE A 111 -15.70 3.09 -3.12
C PHE A 111 -17.04 2.65 -2.53
N GLY A 112 -17.03 1.69 -1.60
CA GLY A 112 -18.23 1.33 -0.86
C GLY A 112 -18.72 2.48 0.03
N GLN A 113 -20.03 2.49 0.34
CA GLN A 113 -20.67 3.58 1.07
C GLN A 113 -19.97 3.92 2.41
N ALA A 114 -19.60 2.90 3.18
CA ALA A 114 -18.85 2.99 4.43
C ALA A 114 -17.45 2.36 4.31
N ALA A 115 -16.92 2.27 3.09
CA ALA A 115 -15.61 1.68 2.88
C ALA A 115 -14.54 2.49 3.63
N CYS A 116 -13.69 1.79 4.38
CA CYS A 116 -12.62 2.42 5.15
C CYS A 116 -13.10 3.38 6.26
N GLU A 117 -14.37 3.38 6.70
CA GLU A 117 -14.87 4.35 7.70
C GLU A 117 -14.05 4.33 9.02
N HIS A 118 -13.49 3.18 9.40
CA HIS A 118 -12.76 2.90 10.64
C HIS A 118 -13.64 3.07 11.88
N GLN A 119 -14.37 2.01 12.22
CA GLN A 119 -15.38 2.02 13.30
C GLN A 119 -14.86 1.60 14.68
N VAL A 120 -13.58 1.20 14.84
CA VAL A 120 -13.05 0.85 16.16
C VAL A 120 -12.64 2.09 16.96
N SER A 121 -13.10 2.15 18.22
CA SER A 121 -12.73 3.20 19.17
C SER A 121 -11.22 3.23 19.41
N GLY A 122 -10.59 4.40 19.24
CA GLY A 122 -9.15 4.59 19.45
C GLY A 122 -8.32 4.59 18.16
N ALA A 123 -8.95 4.33 17.03
CA ALA A 123 -8.38 4.59 15.72
C ALA A 123 -8.07 6.06 15.49
N THR A 124 -6.98 6.34 14.78
CA THR A 124 -6.58 7.73 14.47
C THR A 124 -6.94 8.16 13.05
N ALA A 125 -7.10 7.21 12.13
CA ALA A 125 -7.45 7.46 10.73
C ALA A 125 -8.03 6.23 10.01
N SER A 126 -8.82 6.50 8.97
CA SER A 126 -9.31 5.52 8.01
C SER A 126 -8.21 4.91 7.15
N VAL A 127 -7.25 5.74 6.76
CA VAL A 127 -6.09 5.33 5.97
C VAL A 127 -4.83 5.84 6.68
N GLU A 128 -3.93 4.93 7.04
CA GLU A 128 -2.65 5.25 7.65
C GLU A 128 -1.53 5.12 6.62
N CYS A 129 -1.09 6.25 6.06
CA CYS A 129 -0.05 6.30 5.04
C CYS A 129 1.36 6.09 5.61
N ARG A 130 1.57 6.44 6.88
CA ARG A 130 2.88 6.40 7.56
C ARG A 130 3.94 7.13 6.73
N ASN A 131 4.87 6.39 6.13
CA ASN A 131 5.99 6.89 5.33
C ASN A 131 5.81 6.65 3.81
N ALA A 132 4.71 6.04 3.38
CA ALA A 132 4.44 5.74 1.98
C ALA A 132 4.04 6.99 1.18
N ALA A 133 4.35 7.00 -0.12
CA ALA A 133 3.71 7.92 -1.05
C ALA A 133 2.27 7.42 -1.32
N CYS A 134 1.29 8.09 -0.74
CA CYS A 134 -0.11 7.71 -0.76
C CYS A 134 -0.90 8.41 -1.86
N THR A 135 -1.73 7.66 -2.57
CA THR A 135 -2.84 8.19 -3.35
C THR A 135 -4.12 7.58 -2.80
N VAL A 136 -5.06 8.41 -2.35
CA VAL A 136 -6.28 7.97 -1.68
C VAL A 136 -7.50 8.51 -2.43
N GLU A 137 -8.43 7.63 -2.78
CA GLU A 137 -9.68 7.99 -3.42
C GLU A 137 -10.86 7.46 -2.59
N CYS A 138 -11.66 8.39 -2.04
CA CYS A 138 -12.80 8.08 -1.18
C CYS A 138 -14.08 8.58 -1.85
N ARG A 139 -14.97 7.65 -2.25
CA ARG A 139 -16.20 8.00 -2.99
C ARG A 139 -17.51 7.77 -2.23
N GLY A 140 -17.52 6.89 -1.24
CA GLY A 140 -18.70 6.61 -0.43
C GLY A 140 -19.01 7.73 0.56
N ASP A 141 -20.29 7.87 0.94
CA ASP A 141 -20.77 8.94 1.84
C ASP A 141 -20.06 8.96 3.20
N ALA A 142 -19.74 7.77 3.73
CA ALA A 142 -18.98 7.59 4.96
C ALA A 142 -17.56 7.07 4.69
N ALA A 143 -17.12 7.07 3.42
CA ALA A 143 -15.79 6.62 3.09
C ALA A 143 -14.74 7.53 3.71
N CYS A 144 -13.74 6.92 4.32
CA CYS A 144 -12.62 7.63 4.94
C CYS A 144 -13.03 8.65 6.01
N LYS A 145 -14.17 8.46 6.68
CA LYS A 145 -14.73 9.42 7.63
C LYS A 145 -13.86 9.66 8.87
N ALA A 146 -13.03 8.69 9.27
CA ALA A 146 -12.05 8.88 10.32
C ALA A 146 -10.80 9.66 9.86
N GLY A 147 -10.72 10.09 8.60
CA GLY A 147 -9.63 10.90 8.07
C GLY A 147 -8.45 10.08 7.53
N ILE A 148 -7.44 10.77 7.00
CA ILE A 148 -6.23 10.16 6.43
C ILE A 148 -5.02 10.67 7.21
N ALA A 149 -4.27 9.75 7.83
CA ALA A 149 -3.09 10.08 8.63
C ALA A 149 -1.81 9.88 7.81
N VAL A 150 -0.92 10.87 7.90
CA VAL A 150 0.39 10.88 7.24
C VAL A 150 1.44 11.23 8.29
N ALA A 151 2.47 10.39 8.45
CA ALA A 151 3.49 10.56 9.49
C ALA A 151 4.88 10.94 8.95
N GLY A 152 5.10 10.83 7.64
CA GLY A 152 6.36 11.14 6.99
C GLY A 152 6.39 10.99 5.46
N GLY A 153 5.34 10.42 4.86
CA GLY A 153 5.19 10.29 3.41
C GLY A 153 4.56 11.50 2.73
N THR A 154 4.36 11.39 1.42
CA THR A 154 3.48 12.30 0.66
C THR A 154 2.08 11.69 0.58
N CYS A 155 1.08 12.53 0.44
CA CYS A 155 -0.27 12.04 0.27
C CYS A 155 -1.04 12.96 -0.67
N GLU A 156 -1.75 12.33 -1.60
CA GLU A 156 -2.73 12.94 -2.49
C GLU A 156 -4.07 12.25 -2.21
N ALA A 157 -5.09 13.03 -1.87
CA ALA A 157 -6.40 12.49 -1.51
C ALA A 157 -7.52 13.23 -2.25
N THR A 158 -8.37 12.44 -2.91
CA THR A 158 -9.60 12.89 -3.57
C THR A 158 -10.80 12.37 -2.78
N CYS A 159 -11.61 13.28 -2.26
CA CYS A 159 -12.73 12.95 -1.39
C CYS A 159 -14.07 13.45 -1.98
N CYS A 160 -15.03 12.55 -2.18
CA CYS A 160 -16.35 12.82 -2.75
C CYS A 160 -17.48 12.67 -1.71
N ASN A 161 -18.63 13.30 -1.96
CA ASN A 161 -19.89 13.02 -1.23
C ASN A 161 -19.81 13.16 0.31
N GLY A 162 -18.95 14.03 0.84
CA GLY A 162 -18.74 14.18 2.29
C GLY A 162 -17.72 13.20 2.88
N ALA A 163 -17.00 12.45 2.03
CA ALA A 163 -15.83 11.69 2.45
C ALA A 163 -14.76 12.60 3.08
N CYS A 164 -13.96 12.02 3.98
CA CYS A 164 -12.84 12.72 4.64
C CYS A 164 -13.22 13.89 5.57
N GLU A 165 -14.47 13.95 6.06
CA GLU A 165 -14.91 14.98 7.03
C GLU A 165 -14.37 14.78 8.47
N GLY A 166 -13.47 13.82 8.67
CA GLY A 166 -12.86 13.51 9.96
C GLY A 166 -11.97 14.61 10.52
N PRO A 167 -11.82 14.69 11.86
CA PRO A 167 -11.04 15.74 12.53
C PRO A 167 -9.52 15.66 12.29
N THR A 168 -9.04 14.58 11.69
CA THR A 168 -7.60 14.23 11.57
C THR A 168 -7.08 14.22 10.12
N GLY A 169 -7.83 14.74 9.15
CA GLY A 169 -7.39 14.80 7.75
C GLY A 169 -6.22 15.77 7.52
N ALA A 170 -4.98 15.28 7.61
CA ALA A 170 -3.77 16.05 7.27
C ALA A 170 -3.54 16.17 5.75
N CYS A 171 -4.28 15.38 4.96
CA CYS A 171 -4.11 15.23 3.53
C CYS A 171 -5.47 15.22 2.84
N VAL A 172 -6.02 16.40 2.56
CA VAL A 172 -7.14 16.56 1.62
C VAL A 172 -6.72 17.66 0.66
N VAL A 173 -6.34 17.27 -0.55
CA VAL A 173 -5.88 18.20 -1.59
C VAL A 173 -7.03 18.62 -2.49
N ASP A 174 -8.03 17.76 -2.69
CA ASP A 174 -9.18 18.09 -3.52
C ASP A 174 -10.48 17.45 -3.00
N ARG A 175 -11.57 18.24 -3.06
CA ARG A 175 -12.95 17.81 -2.77
C ARG A 175 -13.81 17.81 -4.04
N THR A 176 -13.20 17.94 -5.21
CA THR A 176 -13.90 17.85 -6.48
C THR A 176 -13.80 16.44 -7.02
N CYS A 177 -14.96 15.91 -7.41
CA CYS A 177 -15.07 14.62 -8.06
C CYS A 177 -15.70 14.80 -9.44
N PRO A 178 -15.17 14.10 -10.47
CA PRO A 178 -15.71 14.16 -11.82
C PRO A 178 -17.11 13.54 -11.92
#